data_AF-A0A7V9U668-F1
#
_entry.id   AF-A0A7V9U668-F1
#
_cell.length_a   1.000
_cell.length_b   1.000
_cell.length_c   1.000
_cell.angle_alpha   90.00
_cell.angle_beta   90.00
_cell.angle_gamma   90.00
#
_symmetry.space_group_name_H-M   'P 1'
#
loop_
_entity.id
_entity.type
_entity.pdbx_description
1 polymer ?
#
loop_
_entity_poly.entity_id
_entity_poly.type
_entity_poly.pdbx_seq_one_letter_code
_entity_poly.pdbx_strand_id
1 'polypeptide(L)'
;AHHFKGEFAQNRANPGRGWVVVRAGSRDASSILSQMEAGRFYASTGVELDSLNVGTRTMSIHVRRRGDFKYTTEFIGRHGTILDKIGGNTATYTLRGGETYVRARIADSGGAVAWIQPVFVRR
;
A
#
# COMPACT_ATOMS: atom_id res chain seq x y z
N ALA A 1 -24.64 1.99 -10.97
CA ALA A 1 -25.38 0.76 -10.64
C ALA A 1 -24.38 -0.31 -10.19
N HIS A 2 -24.58 -0.91 -9.02
CA HIS A 2 -23.68 -1.93 -8.46
C HIS A 2 -24.23 -3.32 -8.81
N HIS A 3 -23.36 -4.27 -9.19
CA HIS A 3 -23.76 -5.65 -9.46
C HIS A 3 -23.63 -6.49 -8.17
N PHE A 4 -24.76 -6.80 -7.54
CA PHE A 4 -24.81 -7.53 -6.27
C PHE A 4 -25.15 -9.03 -6.40
N LYS A 5 -25.61 -9.49 -7.59
CA LYS A 5 -25.99 -10.89 -7.87
C LYS A 5 -25.47 -11.31 -9.26
N GLY A 6 -24.87 -12.51 -9.37
CA GLY A 6 -24.35 -13.09 -10.64
C GLY A 6 -22.85 -13.35 -10.66
N GLU A 7 -22.28 -13.71 -11.81
CA GLU A 7 -20.84 -13.94 -12.00
C GLU A 7 -20.02 -12.65 -11.80
N PHE A 8 -19.04 -12.73 -10.88
CA PHE A 8 -18.08 -11.66 -10.63
C PHE A 8 -17.02 -11.65 -11.74
N ALA A 9 -16.93 -10.55 -12.49
CA ALA A 9 -15.89 -10.34 -13.50
C ALA A 9 -15.12 -9.03 -13.27
N GLN A 10 -13.86 -8.97 -13.69
CA GLN A 10 -12.94 -7.85 -13.43
C GLN A 10 -13.42 -6.50 -13.97
N ASN A 11 -14.21 -6.51 -15.06
CA ASN A 11 -14.80 -5.32 -15.70
C ASN A 11 -16.16 -4.90 -15.11
N ARG A 12 -16.67 -5.58 -14.07
CA ARG A 12 -17.96 -5.26 -13.45
C ARG A 12 -17.82 -4.43 -12.17
N ALA A 13 -18.86 -3.65 -11.85
CA ALA A 13 -18.98 -2.88 -10.61
C ALA A 13 -19.36 -3.79 -9.41
N ASN A 14 -18.50 -4.77 -9.11
CA ASN A 14 -18.68 -5.70 -8.01
C ASN A 14 -18.34 -5.03 -6.67
N PRO A 15 -19.00 -5.40 -5.56
CA PRO A 15 -18.52 -5.07 -4.23
C PRO A 15 -17.15 -5.71 -3.94
N GLY A 16 -16.41 -5.19 -2.95
CA GLY A 16 -15.13 -5.77 -2.51
C GLY A 16 -13.92 -5.50 -3.43
N ARG A 17 -14.02 -4.55 -4.37
CA ARG A 17 -12.93 -4.18 -5.28
C ARG A 17 -11.89 -3.22 -4.68
N GLY A 18 -12.14 -2.75 -3.47
CA GLY A 18 -11.25 -1.87 -2.74
C GLY A 18 -11.45 -2.03 -1.25
N TRP A 19 -10.36 -2.01 -0.49
CA TRP A 19 -10.36 -2.06 0.96
C TRP A 19 -9.16 -1.31 1.54
N VAL A 20 -9.23 -1.03 2.84
CA VAL A 20 -8.07 -0.58 3.62
C VAL A 20 -7.62 -1.72 4.52
N VAL A 21 -6.30 -1.85 4.70
CA VAL A 21 -5.69 -2.75 5.66
C VAL A 21 -4.99 -1.92 6.71
N VAL A 22 -5.37 -2.12 7.98
CA VAL A 22 -4.89 -1.33 9.12
C VAL A 22 -3.98 -2.20 9.97
N ARG A 23 -2.80 -1.69 10.33
CA ARG A 23 -1.89 -2.36 11.27
C ARG A 23 -2.25 -1.93 12.69
N ALA A 24 -2.99 -2.77 13.42
CA ALA A 24 -3.44 -2.50 14.79
C ALA A 24 -2.91 -3.51 15.80
N GLY A 25 -2.78 -3.08 17.06
CA GLY A 25 -2.32 -3.93 18.17
C GLY A 25 -3.36 -4.97 18.60
N SER A 26 -4.63 -4.67 18.35
CA SER A 26 -5.78 -5.51 18.66
C SER A 26 -6.91 -5.30 17.64
N ARG A 27 -7.94 -6.15 17.71
CA ARG A 27 -9.09 -6.13 16.78
C ARG A 27 -10.27 -5.28 17.27
N ASP A 28 -10.12 -4.55 18.37
CA ASP A 28 -11.16 -3.62 18.84
C ASP A 28 -11.19 -2.33 18.02
N ALA A 29 -12.36 -1.69 18.00
CA ALA A 29 -12.60 -0.50 17.20
C ALA A 29 -11.66 0.66 17.57
N SER A 30 -11.39 0.88 18.86
CA SER A 30 -10.49 1.95 19.33
C SER A 30 -9.06 1.77 18.81
N SER A 31 -8.52 0.55 18.85
CA SER A 31 -7.19 0.27 18.32
C SER A 31 -7.15 0.41 16.79
N ILE A 32 -8.22 0.07 16.07
CA ILE A 32 -8.25 0.24 14.61
C ILE A 32 -8.32 1.74 14.26
N LEU A 33 -9.23 2.48 14.87
CA LEU A 33 -9.47 3.90 14.59
C LEU A 33 -8.22 4.74 14.89
N SER A 34 -7.58 4.56 16.05
CA SER A 34 -6.36 5.29 16.39
C SER A 34 -5.21 5.06 15.39
N GLN A 35 -5.11 3.86 14.81
CA GLN A 35 -4.10 3.56 13.79
C GLN A 35 -4.47 4.15 12.44
N MET A 36 -5.76 4.19 12.10
CA MET A 36 -6.25 4.89 10.90
C MET A 36 -5.97 6.39 10.99
N GLU A 37 -6.28 7.02 12.13
CA GLU A 37 -5.98 8.45 12.41
C GLU A 37 -4.47 8.73 12.33
N ALA A 38 -3.64 7.80 12.79
CA ALA A 38 -2.19 7.89 12.68
C ALA A 38 -1.65 7.58 11.26
N GLY A 39 -2.51 7.31 10.28
CA GLY A 39 -2.11 6.98 8.91
C GLY A 39 -1.48 5.58 8.75
N ARG A 40 -1.62 4.69 9.73
CA ARG A 40 -1.02 3.34 9.74
C ARG A 40 -1.89 2.31 9.02
N PHE A 41 -2.19 2.62 7.77
CA PHE A 41 -2.94 1.75 6.86
C PHE A 41 -2.46 1.88 5.43
N TYR A 42 -2.91 0.97 4.56
CA TYR A 42 -2.80 1.13 3.12
C TYR A 42 -4.15 0.83 2.47
N ALA A 43 -4.45 1.49 1.36
CA ALA A 43 -5.59 1.16 0.51
C ALA A 43 -5.16 0.19 -0.58
N SER A 44 -6.04 -0.72 -1.00
CA SER A 44 -5.74 -1.71 -2.03
C SER A 44 -6.95 -2.05 -2.88
N THR A 45 -6.69 -2.41 -4.14
CA THR A 45 -7.67 -3.02 -5.06
C THR A 45 -7.39 -4.48 -5.38
N GLY A 46 -6.46 -5.13 -4.66
CA GLY A 46 -6.08 -6.52 -4.93
C GLY A 46 -4.66 -6.91 -4.51
N VAL A 47 -3.81 -5.94 -4.22
CA VAL A 47 -2.44 -6.17 -3.72
C VAL A 47 -2.47 -6.31 -2.20
N GLU A 48 -1.88 -7.39 -1.69
CA GLU A 48 -1.73 -7.61 -0.25
C GLU A 48 -0.27 -7.56 0.16
N LEU A 49 0.00 -7.11 1.38
CA LEU A 49 1.36 -7.04 1.94
C LEU A 49 1.49 -8.06 3.06
N ASP A 50 2.57 -8.84 3.05
CA ASP A 50 2.94 -9.66 4.21
C ASP A 50 3.59 -8.80 5.29
N SER A 51 4.31 -7.74 4.91
CA SER A 51 4.81 -6.75 5.85
C SER A 51 4.99 -5.37 5.25
N LEU A 52 4.76 -4.36 6.10
CA LEU A 52 5.09 -2.96 5.88
C LEU A 52 5.80 -2.46 7.14
N ASN A 53 7.10 -2.22 7.02
CA ASN A 53 7.93 -1.72 8.09
C ASN A 53 8.44 -0.32 7.74
N VAL A 54 8.06 0.63 8.59
CA VAL A 54 8.45 2.03 8.48
C VAL A 54 9.33 2.35 9.68
N GLY A 55 10.64 2.45 9.43
CA GLY A 55 11.63 2.86 10.40
C GLY A 55 11.91 4.36 10.33
N THR A 56 12.93 4.80 11.07
CA THR A 56 13.40 6.20 11.07
C THR A 56 14.10 6.58 9.77
N ARG A 57 14.73 5.61 9.09
CA ARG A 57 15.55 5.85 7.89
C ARG A 57 15.13 5.00 6.69
N THR A 58 14.28 4.00 6.88
CA THR A 58 13.93 3.04 5.84
C THR A 58 12.44 2.74 5.80
N MET A 59 11.91 2.53 4.60
CA MET A 59 10.59 1.96 4.34
C MET A 59 10.78 0.65 3.60
N SER A 60 10.40 -0.46 4.23
CA SER A 60 10.52 -1.81 3.67
C SER A 60 9.13 -2.44 3.50
N ILE A 61 8.89 -2.95 2.30
CA ILE A 61 7.63 -3.53 1.86
C ILE A 61 7.89 -4.95 1.37
N HIS A 62 7.09 -5.90 1.85
CA HIS A 62 7.03 -7.25 1.32
C HIS A 62 5.62 -7.54 0.84
N VAL A 63 5.47 -7.69 -0.47
CA VAL A 63 4.21 -7.96 -1.15
C VAL A 63 3.92 -9.45 -1.11
N ARG A 64 2.74 -9.81 -0.62
CA ARG A 64 2.26 -11.19 -0.63
C ARG A 64 2.13 -11.67 -2.07
N ARG A 65 2.89 -12.70 -2.42
CA ARG A 65 2.85 -13.25 -3.78
C ARG A 65 1.52 -13.96 -4.03
N ARG A 66 0.77 -13.50 -5.04
CA ARG A 66 -0.35 -14.22 -5.65
C ARG A 66 0.08 -14.72 -7.04
N GLY A 67 0.08 -16.04 -7.25
CA GLY A 67 0.44 -16.66 -8.53
C GLY A 67 1.76 -16.15 -9.12
N ASP A 68 1.76 -15.87 -10.42
CA ASP A 68 2.93 -15.38 -11.17
C ASP A 68 2.84 -13.90 -11.55
N PHE A 69 2.02 -13.13 -10.82
CA PHE A 69 1.98 -11.68 -10.99
C PHE A 69 3.35 -11.06 -10.67
N LYS A 70 3.76 -10.11 -11.51
CA LYS A 70 4.95 -9.29 -11.27
C LYS A 70 4.54 -8.03 -10.53
N TYR A 71 5.37 -7.59 -9.59
CA TYR A 71 5.10 -6.41 -8.77
C TYR A 71 6.12 -5.32 -9.05
N THR A 72 5.66 -4.08 -8.97
CA THR A 72 6.50 -2.89 -9.05
C THR A 72 6.11 -1.94 -7.94
N THR A 73 7.08 -1.54 -7.13
CA THR A 73 6.92 -0.55 -6.07
C THR A 73 7.57 0.76 -6.47
N GLU A 74 6.80 1.84 -6.46
CA GLU A 74 7.26 3.20 -6.69
C GLU A 74 7.25 3.96 -5.36
N PHE A 75 8.40 4.44 -4.92
CA PHE A 75 8.51 5.35 -3.78
C PHE A 75 8.38 6.78 -4.28
N ILE A 76 7.43 7.51 -3.71
CA ILE A 76 6.97 8.80 -4.24
C ILE A 76 7.13 9.86 -3.14
N GLY A 77 7.80 10.94 -3.49
CA GLY A 77 8.03 12.11 -2.63
C GLY A 77 7.11 13.28 -2.95
N ARG A 78 7.59 14.48 -2.60
CA ARG A 78 6.89 15.75 -2.83
C ARG A 78 6.54 15.92 -4.31
N HIS A 79 5.38 16.52 -4.59
CA HIS A 79 4.89 16.80 -5.95
C HIS A 79 4.70 15.57 -6.84
N GLY A 80 4.66 14.36 -6.25
CA GLY A 80 4.51 13.13 -7.01
C GLY A 80 5.82 12.64 -7.66
N THR A 81 6.97 13.24 -7.34
CA THR A 81 8.27 12.79 -7.85
C THR A 81 8.54 11.35 -7.43
N ILE A 82 8.84 10.49 -8.40
CA ILE A 82 9.30 9.12 -8.14
C ILE A 82 10.76 9.20 -7.67
N LEU A 83 11.00 8.81 -6.42
CA LEU A 83 12.31 8.81 -5.77
C LEU A 83 13.09 7.53 -6.06
N ASP A 84 12.36 6.43 -6.23
CA ASP A 84 12.88 5.11 -6.59
C ASP A 84 11.77 4.21 -7.15
N LYS A 85 12.16 3.23 -7.96
CA LYS A 85 11.27 2.25 -8.57
C LYS A 85 11.91 0.87 -8.56
N ILE A 86 11.31 -0.04 -7.79
CA ILE A 86 11.86 -1.37 -7.53
C ILE A 86 10.89 -2.44 -8.05
N GLY A 87 11.42 -3.38 -8.83
CA GLY A 87 10.69 -4.56 -9.29
C GLY A 87 10.83 -5.73 -8.32
N GLY A 88 9.80 -6.58 -8.27
CA GLY A 88 9.78 -7.78 -7.42
C GLY A 88 8.91 -7.61 -6.18
N ASN A 89 8.89 -8.65 -5.36
CA ASN A 89 8.01 -8.75 -4.19
C ASN A 89 8.52 -7.99 -2.96
N THR A 90 9.82 -7.70 -2.92
CA THR A 90 10.45 -6.96 -1.82
C THR A 90 11.00 -5.65 -2.35
N ALA A 91 10.66 -4.56 -1.68
CA ALA A 91 11.13 -3.23 -2.01
C ALA A 91 11.52 -2.50 -0.73
N THR A 92 12.70 -1.89 -0.72
CA THR A 92 13.16 -1.07 0.40
C THR A 92 13.69 0.25 -0.12
N TYR A 93 13.24 1.33 0.50
CA TYR A 93 13.73 2.67 0.24
C TYR A 93 14.42 3.23 1.49
N THR A 94 15.61 3.81 1.29
CA THR A 94 16.36 4.50 2.34
C THR A 94 16.25 6.01 2.15
N LEU A 95 15.82 6.70 3.19
CA LEU A 95 15.66 8.15 3.23
C LEU A 95 17.02 8.85 3.04
N ARG A 96 17.06 9.83 2.14
CA ARG A 96 18.27 10.56 1.75
C ARG A 96 18.42 11.89 2.48
N GLY A 97 17.39 12.33 3.21
CA GLY A 97 17.40 13.52 4.08
C GLY A 97 16.81 14.79 3.45
N GLY A 98 16.41 14.73 2.17
CA GLY A 98 15.75 15.83 1.46
C GLY A 98 14.22 15.69 1.37
N GLU A 99 13.70 14.53 1.75
CA GLU A 99 12.28 14.22 1.67
C GLU A 99 11.50 14.97 2.77
N THR A 100 10.23 15.31 2.51
CA THR A 100 9.29 15.77 3.57
C THR A 100 8.37 14.63 3.99
N TYR A 101 8.02 13.79 3.02
CA TYR A 101 7.37 12.52 3.22
C TYR A 101 7.81 11.57 2.11
N VAL A 102 7.59 10.28 2.36
CA VAL A 102 7.64 9.24 1.32
C VAL A 102 6.37 8.42 1.43
N ARG A 103 5.72 8.16 0.29
CA ARG A 103 4.65 7.16 0.17
C ARG A 103 5.07 6.10 -0.84
N ALA A 104 4.41 4.95 -0.82
CA ALA A 104 4.64 3.93 -1.85
C ALA A 104 3.36 3.62 -2.61
N ARG A 105 3.52 3.37 -3.91
CA ARG A 105 2.51 2.77 -4.78
C ARG A 105 3.02 1.44 -5.26
N ILE A 106 2.25 0.38 -5.08
CA ILE A 106 2.59 -0.97 -5.53
C ILE A 106 1.58 -1.36 -6.60
N ALA A 107 2.04 -1.73 -7.78
CA ALA A 107 1.19 -2.26 -8.85
C ALA A 107 1.56 -3.71 -9.14
N ASP A 108 0.56 -4.57 -9.34
CA ASP A 108 0.75 -5.90 -9.92
C ASP A 108 0.56 -5.87 -11.46
N SER A 109 1.06 -6.88 -12.16
CA SER A 109 0.91 -7.01 -13.61
C SER A 109 -0.52 -7.33 -14.06
N GLY A 110 -1.44 -7.56 -13.14
CA GLY A 110 -2.88 -7.76 -13.38
C GLY A 110 -3.71 -6.48 -13.24
N GLY A 111 -3.07 -5.34 -12.93
CA GLY A 111 -3.70 -4.03 -12.79
C GLY A 111 -4.20 -3.70 -11.39
N ALA A 112 -4.00 -4.56 -10.39
CA ALA A 112 -4.29 -4.22 -9.00
C ALA A 112 -3.22 -3.28 -8.44
N VAL A 113 -3.62 -2.40 -7.51
CA VAL A 113 -2.74 -1.39 -6.93
C VAL A 113 -2.96 -1.31 -5.42
N ALA A 114 -1.89 -1.13 -4.67
CA ALA A 114 -1.92 -0.67 -3.29
C ALA A 114 -1.25 0.71 -3.15
N TRP A 115 -1.81 1.53 -2.27
CA TRP A 115 -1.29 2.84 -1.90
C TRP A 115 -1.04 2.89 -0.40
N ILE A 116 0.21 3.08 -0.04
CA ILE A 116 0.63 3.28 1.34
C ILE A 116 0.50 4.77 1.67
N GLN A 117 0.00 5.08 2.87
CA GLN A 117 -0.10 6.46 3.31
C GLN A 117 1.28 7.14 3.39
N PRO A 118 1.36 8.46 3.20
CA PRO A 118 2.60 9.21 3.41
C PRO A 118 3.18 8.98 4.81
N VAL A 119 4.44 8.56 4.84
CA VAL A 119 5.25 8.60 6.05
C VAL A 119 6.00 9.91 6.05
N PHE A 120 5.66 10.78 6.99
CA PHE A 120 6.36 12.03 7.19
C PHE A 120 7.71 11.77 7.86
N VAL A 121 8.77 12.29 7.24
CA VAL A 121 10.10 12.24 7.84
C VAL A 121 10.24 13.43 8.76
N ARG A 122 10.40 13.15 10.06
CA ARG A 122 10.61 14.20 11.05
C ARG A 122 11.97 14.85 10.78
N ARG A 123 12.01 16.19 10.70
CA ARG A 123 13.25 16.92 10.90
C ARG A 123 13.60 16.95 12.38
#